data_AF-A0A644TXE4-F1
#
_entry.id   AF-A0A644TXE4-F1
#
_cell.length_a   1.000
_cell.length_b   1.000
_cell.length_c   1.000
_cell.angle_alpha   90.00
_cell.angle_beta   90.00
_cell.angle_gamma   90.00
#
_symmetry.space_group_name_H-M   'P 1'
#
loop_
_entity.id
_entity.type
_entity.pdbx_description
1 polymer ?
#
loop_
_entity_poly.entity_id
_entity_poly.type
_entity_poly.pdbx_seq_one_letter_code
_entity_poly.pdbx_strand_id
1 'polypeptide(L)'
;MTDACTLRGSRLVKQNRPRRGVRLADYVAVLKIESGDWRIDTKNGEIYNRITGTPLRFSRSRDGYERLTITHNGFSVALFKHRIIYLAGHCDLRHLPSDLNLEVDHINHDIFDCRLANLRLIPGEENRIQSSRKFTAEEVILIRKRCAAGEYRRKLARELGVSESTIRRIADRTYYKEIP
;
A
#
# COMPACT_ATOMS: atom_id res chain seq x y z
N MET A 1 33.49 34.89 -29.58
CA MET A 1 32.20 35.51 -29.26
C MET A 1 31.18 34.40 -29.12
N THR A 2 31.02 33.93 -27.89
CA THR A 2 30.02 32.95 -27.45
C THR A 2 28.74 33.69 -27.11
N ASP A 3 27.62 33.31 -27.73
CA ASP A 3 26.31 33.63 -27.17
C ASP A 3 25.37 32.43 -27.26
N ALA A 4 25.05 31.93 -26.07
CA ALA A 4 24.03 30.93 -25.81
C ALA A 4 22.71 31.68 -25.56
N CYS A 5 21.71 31.52 -26.42
CA CYS A 5 20.36 31.98 -26.12
C CYS A 5 19.41 30.80 -25.91
N THR A 6 19.29 30.49 -24.63
CA THR A 6 18.38 29.57 -23.97
C THR A 6 16.91 29.81 -24.36
N LEU A 7 16.28 28.87 -25.06
CA LEU A 7 14.81 28.77 -25.11
C LEU A 7 14.33 27.84 -24.00
N ARG A 8 14.09 28.41 -22.82
CA ARG A 8 13.29 27.78 -21.75
C ARG A 8 11.83 27.74 -22.22
N GLY A 9 11.39 26.55 -22.63
CA GLY A 9 9.98 26.23 -22.79
C GLY A 9 9.27 26.23 -21.44
N SER A 10 8.65 27.36 -21.12
CA SER A 10 7.63 27.51 -20.08
C SER A 10 6.43 26.62 -20.40
N ARG A 11 6.27 25.50 -19.69
CA ARG A 11 5.02 24.71 -19.68
C ARG A 11 4.41 24.70 -18.27
N LEU A 12 3.44 25.60 -18.11
CA LEU A 12 2.24 25.48 -17.27
C LEU A 12 2.41 24.80 -15.91
N VAL A 13 2.91 25.56 -14.92
CA VAL A 13 2.56 25.28 -13.52
C VAL A 13 1.16 25.85 -13.29
N LYS A 14 0.12 25.17 -13.80
CA LYS A 14 -1.23 25.40 -13.25
C LYS A 14 -1.14 24.99 -11.78
N GLN A 15 -1.56 25.86 -10.88
CA GLN A 15 -1.63 25.56 -9.45
C GLN A 15 -2.67 24.47 -9.22
N ASN A 16 -2.20 23.25 -9.29
CA ASN A 16 -3.02 22.07 -9.40
C ASN A 16 -3.19 21.54 -7.97
N ARG A 17 -4.04 22.22 -7.19
CA ARG A 17 -4.41 21.80 -5.83
C ARG A 17 -5.43 20.65 -5.92
N PRO A 18 -5.39 19.67 -5.01
CA PRO A 18 -6.40 18.62 -4.98
C PRO A 18 -7.80 19.22 -4.79
N ARG A 19 -8.81 18.57 -5.36
CA ARG A 19 -10.22 18.91 -5.07
C ARG A 19 -10.50 18.72 -3.59
N ARG A 20 -11.49 19.45 -3.05
CA ARG A 20 -11.91 19.29 -1.65
C ARG A 20 -12.30 17.83 -1.39
N GLY A 21 -11.85 17.26 -0.27
CA GLY A 21 -12.08 15.86 0.09
C GLY A 21 -11.10 14.85 -0.51
N VAL A 22 -10.21 15.26 -1.42
CA VAL A 22 -9.17 14.36 -1.97
C VAL A 22 -7.91 14.43 -1.12
N ARG A 23 -7.33 13.27 -0.79
CA ARG A 23 -6.02 13.20 -0.12
C ARG A 23 -4.95 13.80 -1.02
N LEU A 24 -4.13 14.71 -0.47
CA LEU A 24 -2.99 15.27 -1.20
C LEU A 24 -2.04 14.17 -1.71
N ALA A 25 -1.84 13.12 -0.92
CA ALA A 25 -1.03 11.96 -1.31
C ALA A 25 -1.55 11.29 -2.59
N ASP A 26 -2.85 11.01 -2.67
CA ASP A 26 -3.46 10.34 -3.81
C ASP A 26 -3.36 11.19 -5.07
N TYR A 27 -3.65 12.48 -4.91
CA TYR A 27 -3.52 13.46 -5.97
C TYR A 27 -2.09 13.52 -6.52
N VAL A 28 -1.09 13.62 -5.64
CA VAL A 28 0.32 13.67 -6.04
C VAL A 28 0.75 12.37 -6.72
N ALA A 29 0.31 11.21 -6.21
CA ALA A 29 0.61 9.92 -6.81
C ALA A 29 0.06 9.81 -8.24
N VAL A 30 -1.23 10.10 -8.43
CA VAL A 30 -1.86 10.03 -9.76
C VAL A 30 -1.29 11.10 -10.70
N LEU A 31 -0.97 12.29 -10.20
CA LEU A 31 -0.29 13.32 -10.99
C LEU A 31 1.06 12.82 -11.53
N LYS A 32 1.86 12.12 -10.72
CA LYS A 32 3.15 11.55 -11.14
C LYS A 32 3.00 10.41 -12.17
N ILE A 33 1.90 9.66 -12.08
CA ILE A 33 1.57 8.61 -13.04
C ILE A 33 1.15 9.25 -14.37
N GLU A 34 0.19 10.17 -14.36
CA GLU A 34 -0.35 10.81 -15.56
C GLU A 34 0.65 11.76 -16.24
N SER A 35 1.52 12.43 -15.49
CA SER A 35 2.62 13.21 -16.08
C SER A 35 3.68 12.33 -16.76
N GLY A 36 3.64 11.02 -16.49
CA GLY A 36 4.62 10.06 -16.98
C GLY A 36 5.93 10.07 -16.21
N ASP A 37 6.01 10.65 -15.02
CA ASP A 37 7.22 10.59 -14.18
C ASP A 37 7.46 9.14 -13.73
N TRP A 38 6.37 8.40 -13.48
CA TRP A 38 6.39 7.01 -13.01
C TRP A 38 5.79 6.04 -14.01
N ARG A 39 6.39 4.85 -14.10
CA ARG A 39 5.82 3.68 -14.77
C ARG A 39 5.41 2.66 -13.72
N ILE A 40 4.17 2.21 -13.76
CA ILE A 40 3.61 1.28 -12.77
C ILE A 40 3.48 -0.11 -13.37
N ASP A 41 3.98 -1.13 -12.67
CA ASP A 41 3.71 -2.54 -12.94
C ASP A 41 2.71 -3.05 -11.90
N THR A 42 1.42 -2.98 -12.25
CA THR A 42 0.33 -3.41 -11.36
C THR A 42 0.29 -4.92 -11.13
N LYS A 43 0.88 -5.72 -12.03
CA LYS A 43 0.90 -7.18 -11.92
C LYS A 43 1.90 -7.65 -10.86
N ASN A 44 3.04 -6.98 -10.76
CA ASN A 44 4.08 -7.28 -9.78
C ASN A 44 4.04 -6.35 -8.55
N GLY A 45 3.24 -5.28 -8.60
CA GLY A 45 3.15 -4.30 -7.52
C GLY A 45 4.36 -3.37 -7.46
N GLU A 46 5.04 -3.14 -8.58
CA GLU A 46 6.30 -2.40 -8.65
C GLU A 46 6.15 -1.03 -9.33
N ILE A 47 6.99 -0.08 -8.91
CA ILE A 47 6.94 1.31 -9.37
C ILE A 47 8.33 1.71 -9.83
N TYR A 48 8.43 2.23 -11.04
CA TYR A 48 9.70 2.61 -11.67
C TYR A 48 9.74 4.10 -11.95
N ASN A 49 10.90 4.71 -11.74
CA ASN A 49 11.17 6.02 -12.32
C ASN A 49 11.24 5.85 -13.84
N ARG A 50 10.44 6.61 -14.60
CA ARG A 50 10.37 6.42 -16.05
C ARG A 50 11.63 6.89 -16.77
N ILE A 51 12.30 7.92 -16.26
CA ILE A 51 13.51 8.50 -16.86
C ILE A 51 14.69 7.53 -16.72
N THR A 52 14.90 7.01 -15.50
CA THR A 52 16.05 6.14 -15.22
C THR A 52 15.75 4.67 -15.47
N GLY A 53 14.47 4.27 -15.55
CA GLY A 53 14.04 2.88 -15.65
C GLY A 53 14.21 2.07 -14.37
N THR A 54 14.76 2.65 -13.30
CA THR A 54 15.04 1.96 -12.04
C THR A 54 13.82 1.88 -11.12
N PRO A 55 13.67 0.82 -10.32
CA PRO A 55 12.64 0.77 -9.27
C PRO A 55 12.77 1.95 -8.31
N LEU A 56 11.64 2.54 -7.91
CA LEU A 56 11.62 3.51 -6.84
C LEU A 56 11.95 2.83 -5.51
N ARG A 57 12.78 3.50 -4.71
CA ARG A 57 13.17 3.00 -3.40
C ARG A 57 12.15 3.46 -2.36
N PHE A 58 11.48 2.49 -1.74
CA PHE A 58 10.61 2.72 -0.60
C PHE A 58 11.35 2.39 0.69
N SER A 59 11.05 3.16 1.73
CA SER A 59 11.50 2.88 3.10
C SER A 59 10.37 2.21 3.87
N ARG A 60 10.68 1.25 4.75
CA ARG A 60 9.67 0.67 5.65
C ARG A 60 9.37 1.64 6.79
N SER A 61 8.09 1.95 7.00
CA SER A 61 7.65 2.66 8.20
C SER A 61 7.57 1.72 9.41
N ARG A 62 7.37 2.30 10.61
CA ARG A 62 7.25 1.58 11.88
C ARG A 62 6.12 0.55 11.88
N ASP A 63 5.07 0.80 11.11
CA ASP A 63 3.91 -0.07 10.90
C ASP A 63 4.15 -1.18 9.85
N GLY A 64 5.34 -1.22 9.23
CA GLY A 64 5.75 -2.24 8.27
C GLY A 64 5.48 -1.89 6.81
N TYR A 65 4.67 -0.88 6.53
CA TYR A 65 4.32 -0.51 5.16
C TYR A 65 5.49 0.16 4.41
N GLU A 66 5.57 -0.07 3.11
CA GLU A 66 6.53 0.59 2.23
C GLU A 66 6.04 2.00 1.86
N ARG A 67 6.84 3.02 2.21
CA ARG A 67 6.55 4.45 1.94
C ARG A 67 7.70 5.17 1.24
N LEU A 68 7.34 6.09 0.36
CA LEU A 68 8.21 7.05 -0.29
C LEU A 68 7.77 8.45 0.13
N THR A 69 8.71 9.29 0.54
CA THR A 69 8.44 10.69 0.85
C THR A 69 8.97 11.55 -0.29
N ILE A 70 8.12 12.40 -0.87
CA ILE A 70 8.52 13.36 -1.91
C ILE A 70 8.13 14.78 -1.52
N THR A 71 8.86 15.76 -2.06
CA THR A 71 8.48 17.17 -1.92
C THR A 71 7.55 17.57 -3.06
N HIS A 72 6.39 18.12 -2.74
CA HIS A 72 5.43 18.66 -3.70
C HIS A 72 4.98 20.06 -3.26
N ASN A 73 5.25 21.08 -4.08
CA ASN A 73 4.92 22.49 -3.79
C ASN A 73 5.40 22.97 -2.40
N GLY A 74 6.60 22.55 -1.99
CA GLY A 74 7.18 22.89 -0.69
C GLY A 74 6.72 22.03 0.49
N PHE A 75 5.76 21.12 0.28
CA PHE A 75 5.29 20.20 1.32
C PHE A 75 5.91 18.81 1.16
N SER A 76 6.27 18.20 2.28
CA SER A 76 6.68 16.80 2.33
C SER A 76 5.43 15.90 2.33
N VAL A 77 5.31 15.04 1.33
CA VAL A 77 4.15 14.16 1.13
C VAL A 77 4.61 12.71 1.20
N ALA A 78 4.09 11.97 2.17
CA ALA A 78 4.33 10.54 2.30
C ALA A 78 3.33 9.75 1.44
N LEU A 79 3.85 8.86 0.60
CA LEU A 79 3.10 8.04 -0.35
C LEU A 79 3.37 6.56 -0.07
N PHE A 80 2.32 5.79 0.18
CA PHE A 80 2.43 4.36 0.43
C PHE A 80 2.39 3.56 -0.87
N LYS A 81 3.28 2.58 -1.02
CA LYS A 81 3.43 1.76 -2.24
C LYS A 81 2.10 1.11 -2.66
N HIS A 82 1.47 0.37 -1.75
CA HIS A 82 0.20 -0.31 -2.00
C HIS A 82 -0.89 0.67 -2.47
N ARG A 83 -0.97 1.87 -1.87
CA ARG A 83 -1.97 2.88 -2.26
C ARG A 83 -1.67 3.45 -3.65
N ILE A 84 -0.41 3.69 -4.00
CA ILE A 84 -0.03 4.12 -5.36
C ILE A 84 -0.44 3.05 -6.39
N ILE A 85 -0.15 1.77 -6.13
CA ILE A 85 -0.51 0.67 -7.05
C ILE A 85 -2.03 0.60 -7.23
N TYR A 86 -2.80 0.68 -6.15
CA TYR A 86 -4.25 0.68 -6.23
C TYR A 86 -4.78 1.83 -7.09
N LEU A 87 -4.32 3.06 -6.82
CA LEU A 87 -4.74 4.24 -7.58
C LEU A 87 -4.39 4.12 -9.06
N ALA A 88 -3.22 3.58 -9.40
CA ALA A 88 -2.80 3.38 -10.78
C ALA A 88 -3.71 2.41 -11.57
N GLY A 89 -4.36 1.47 -10.88
CA GLY A 89 -5.26 0.51 -11.50
C GLY A 89 -6.73 0.95 -11.59
N HIS A 90 -7.14 1.90 -10.75
CA HIS A 90 -8.56 2.20 -10.52
C HIS A 90 -8.94 3.68 -10.66
N CYS A 91 -7.98 4.59 -10.70
CA CYS A 91 -8.24 6.03 -10.62
C CYS A 91 -7.51 6.82 -11.71
N ASP A 92 -8.09 7.97 -12.04
CA ASP A 92 -7.46 9.06 -12.78
C ASP A 92 -7.63 10.36 -11.97
N LEU A 93 -7.04 11.48 -12.42
CA LEU A 93 -7.14 12.77 -11.72
C LEU A 93 -8.58 13.28 -11.56
N ARG A 94 -9.54 12.78 -12.33
CA ARG A 94 -10.96 13.15 -12.26
C ARG A 94 -11.73 12.27 -11.26
N HIS A 95 -11.27 11.03 -11.04
CA HIS A 95 -11.93 9.97 -10.27
C HIS A 95 -11.07 9.50 -9.09
N LEU A 96 -10.53 10.44 -8.31
CA LEU A 96 -9.85 10.14 -7.05
C LEU A 96 -10.87 9.91 -5.92
N PRO A 97 -10.57 9.01 -4.95
CA PRO A 97 -11.40 8.83 -3.77
C PRO A 97 -11.53 10.15 -2.99
N SER A 98 -12.77 10.59 -2.78
CA SER A 98 -13.10 11.79 -1.99
C SER A 98 -13.50 11.48 -0.56
N ASP A 99 -13.72 10.20 -0.23
CA ASP A 99 -13.92 9.77 1.15
C ASP A 99 -12.56 9.48 1.80
N LEU A 100 -12.20 10.34 2.75
CA LEU A 100 -10.96 10.25 3.50
C LEU A 100 -10.93 9.06 4.47
N ASN A 101 -12.05 8.38 4.71
CA ASN A 101 -12.09 7.17 5.53
C ASN A 101 -11.74 5.89 4.75
N LEU A 102 -11.59 5.97 3.42
CA LEU A 102 -11.25 4.81 2.60
C LEU A 102 -9.74 4.49 2.69
N GLU A 103 -9.45 3.24 3.04
CA GLU A 103 -8.12 2.66 3.18
C GLU A 103 -7.91 1.54 2.17
N VAL A 104 -6.68 1.39 1.70
CA VAL A 104 -6.32 0.28 0.79
C VAL A 104 -5.85 -0.88 1.65
N ASP A 105 -6.56 -1.99 1.55
CA ASP A 105 -6.31 -3.23 2.28
C ASP A 105 -5.69 -4.30 1.36
N HIS A 106 -4.92 -5.21 1.96
CA HIS A 106 -4.35 -6.37 1.30
C HIS A 106 -5.28 -7.56 1.56
N ILE A 107 -5.88 -8.11 0.49
CA ILE A 107 -6.87 -9.19 0.57
C ILE A 107 -6.29 -10.43 1.26
N ASN A 108 -5.01 -10.74 1.01
CA ASN A 108 -4.30 -11.85 1.66
C ASN A 108 -3.64 -11.47 3.01
N HIS A 109 -3.81 -10.23 3.47
CA HIS A 109 -3.20 -9.64 4.66
C HIS A 109 -1.65 -9.70 4.68
N ASP A 110 -1.01 -9.90 3.54
CA ASP A 110 0.42 -9.77 3.36
C ASP A 110 0.75 -8.37 2.85
N ILE A 111 1.27 -7.54 3.73
CA ILE A 111 1.63 -6.14 3.46
C ILE A 111 2.76 -5.98 2.43
N PHE A 112 3.46 -7.07 2.09
CA PHE A 112 4.51 -7.07 1.06
C PHE A 112 3.95 -7.43 -0.32
N ASP A 113 2.76 -8.02 -0.41
CA ASP A 113 2.12 -8.37 -1.67
C ASP A 113 1.30 -7.19 -2.21
N CYS A 114 2.00 -6.21 -2.78
CA CYS A 114 1.40 -5.00 -3.35
C CYS A 114 0.83 -5.20 -4.77
N ARG A 115 0.64 -6.44 -5.26
CA ARG A 115 0.05 -6.67 -6.59
C ARG A 115 -1.38 -6.16 -6.61
N LEU A 116 -1.80 -5.49 -7.68
CA LEU A 116 -3.13 -4.87 -7.76
C LEU A 116 -4.27 -5.86 -7.48
N ALA A 117 -4.15 -7.10 -7.98
CA ALA A 117 -5.13 -8.16 -7.76
C ALA A 117 -5.30 -8.56 -6.27
N ASN A 118 -4.36 -8.18 -5.41
CA ASN A 118 -4.39 -8.41 -3.97
C ASN A 118 -4.83 -7.17 -3.18
N LEU A 119 -5.15 -6.06 -3.84
CA LEU A 119 -5.52 -4.81 -3.17
C LEU A 119 -6.99 -4.50 -3.36
N ARG A 120 -7.61 -3.93 -2.32
CA ARG A 120 -8.98 -3.40 -2.37
C ARG A 120 -9.11 -2.12 -1.57
N LEU A 121 -10.05 -1.27 -1.93
CA LEU A 121 -10.39 -0.07 -1.16
C LEU A 121 -11.59 -0.39 -0.27
N ILE A 122 -11.42 -0.25 1.04
CA ILE A 122 -12.45 -0.52 2.05
C ILE A 122 -12.56 0.65 3.04
N PRO A 123 -13.70 0.84 3.71
CA PRO A 123 -13.79 1.76 4.85
C PRO A 123 -12.77 1.39 5.94
N GLY A 124 -12.10 2.38 6.52
CA GLY A 124 -11.09 2.16 7.55
C GLY A 124 -11.64 1.49 8.82
N GLU A 125 -12.94 1.61 9.09
CA GLU A 125 -13.59 0.85 10.15
C GLU A 125 -13.61 -0.66 9.88
N GLU A 126 -13.96 -1.06 8.67
CA GLU A 126 -13.90 -2.46 8.24
C GLU A 126 -12.47 -3.00 8.29
N ASN A 127 -11.50 -2.19 7.84
CA ASN A 127 -10.08 -2.55 7.92
C ASN A 127 -9.64 -2.79 9.38
N ARG A 128 -10.03 -1.90 10.29
CA ARG A 128 -9.75 -2.05 11.72
C ARG A 128 -10.40 -3.30 12.29
N ILE A 129 -11.68 -3.57 11.99
CA ILE A 129 -12.38 -4.78 12.46
C ILE A 129 -11.64 -6.05 12.00
N GLN A 130 -11.23 -6.11 10.72
CA GLN A 130 -10.49 -7.26 10.19
C GLN A 130 -9.12 -7.41 10.86
N SER A 131 -8.38 -6.31 11.04
CA SER A 131 -7.07 -6.34 11.70
C SER A 131 -7.14 -6.67 13.20
N SER A 132 -8.28 -6.43 13.84
CA SER A 132 -8.49 -6.57 15.30
C SER A 132 -9.25 -7.83 15.70
N ARG A 133 -9.59 -8.72 14.75
CA ARG A 133 -10.21 -10.00 15.08
C ARG A 133 -9.37 -10.73 16.12
N LYS A 134 -9.97 -10.94 17.29
CA LYS A 134 -9.41 -11.76 18.35
C LYS A 134 -9.72 -13.22 18.04
N PHE A 135 -8.76 -14.09 18.32
CA PHE A 135 -8.97 -15.53 18.26
C PHE A 135 -9.46 -16.00 19.62
N THR A 136 -10.42 -16.91 19.60
CA THR A 136 -10.84 -17.68 20.78
C THR A 136 -9.72 -18.61 21.23
N ALA A 137 -9.77 -19.08 22.47
CA ALA A 137 -8.78 -20.03 22.98
C ALA A 137 -8.79 -21.33 22.16
N GLU A 138 -9.98 -21.77 21.75
CA GLU A 138 -10.21 -22.96 20.93
C GLU A 138 -9.57 -22.80 19.54
N GLU A 139 -9.74 -21.64 18.89
CA GLU A 139 -9.08 -21.35 17.61
C GLU A 139 -7.56 -21.31 17.74
N VAL A 140 -7.03 -20.69 18.80
CA VAL A 140 -5.58 -20.65 19.07
C VAL A 140 -5.01 -22.06 19.23
N ILE A 141 -5.66 -22.90 20.03
CA ILE A 141 -5.27 -24.30 20.24
C ILE A 141 -5.33 -25.08 18.92
N LEU A 142 -6.39 -24.90 18.14
CA LEU A 142 -6.56 -25.55 16.85
C LEU A 142 -5.46 -25.13 15.85
N ILE A 143 -5.16 -23.84 15.75
CA ILE A 143 -4.10 -23.30 14.88
C ILE A 143 -2.75 -23.91 15.27
N ARG A 144 -2.43 -23.95 16.58
CA ARG A 144 -1.18 -24.53 17.07
C ARG A 144 -1.09 -26.02 16.76
N LYS A 145 -2.16 -26.77 17.00
CA LYS A 145 -2.22 -28.21 16.70
C LYS A 145 -2.02 -28.49 15.21
N ARG A 146 -2.69 -27.73 14.33
CA ARG A 146 -2.55 -27.87 12.87
C ARG A 146 -1.15 -27.51 12.39
N CYS A 147 -0.56 -26.43 12.91
CA CYS A 147 0.83 -26.06 12.62
C CYS A 147 1.82 -27.16 13.09
N ALA A 148 1.62 -27.71 14.29
CA ALA A 148 2.47 -28.77 14.84
C ALA A 148 2.36 -30.09 14.05
N ALA A 149 1.19 -30.36 13.46
CA ALA A 149 0.98 -31.46 12.53
C ALA A 149 1.61 -31.24 11.14
N GLY A 150 2.34 -30.12 10.94
CA GLY A 150 3.04 -29.81 9.69
C GLY A 150 2.15 -29.16 8.63
N GLU A 151 0.92 -28.74 8.96
CA GLU A 151 0.07 -28.07 7.99
C GLU A 151 0.65 -26.71 7.58
N TYR A 152 0.60 -26.41 6.28
CA TYR A 152 1.14 -25.17 5.74
C TYR A 152 0.40 -23.95 6.31
N ARG A 153 1.14 -23.07 7.00
CA ARG A 153 0.60 -21.84 7.61
C ARG A 153 -0.17 -20.96 6.62
N ARG A 154 0.28 -20.89 5.37
CA ARG A 154 -0.41 -20.17 4.28
C ARG A 154 -1.82 -20.71 3.99
N LYS A 155 -2.01 -22.03 4.09
CA LYS A 155 -3.32 -22.66 3.91
C LYS A 155 -4.24 -22.27 5.06
N LEU A 156 -3.76 -22.38 6.30
CA LEU A 156 -4.49 -21.97 7.51
C LEU A 156 -4.89 -20.49 7.49
N ALA A 157 -3.95 -19.64 7.09
CA ALA A 157 -4.14 -18.20 6.95
C ALA A 157 -5.30 -17.88 5.99
N ARG A 158 -5.35 -18.56 4.84
CA ARG A 158 -6.42 -18.41 3.84
C ARG A 158 -7.77 -18.89 4.36
N GLU A 159 -7.81 -20.07 5.00
CA GLU A 159 -9.04 -20.63 5.57
C GLU A 159 -9.64 -19.71 6.64
N LEU A 160 -8.77 -19.09 7.45
CA LEU A 160 -9.17 -18.23 8.55
C LEU A 160 -9.30 -16.75 8.18
N GLY A 161 -8.94 -16.35 6.95
CA GLY A 161 -8.97 -14.95 6.53
C GLY A 161 -8.06 -14.04 7.36
N VAL A 162 -6.82 -14.48 7.61
CA VAL A 162 -5.80 -13.71 8.35
C VAL A 162 -4.42 -13.85 7.71
N SER A 163 -3.44 -13.05 8.13
CA SER A 163 -2.08 -13.12 7.60
C SER A 163 -1.33 -14.40 8.03
N GLU A 164 -0.43 -14.90 7.19
CA GLU A 164 0.50 -15.99 7.56
C GLU A 164 1.36 -15.61 8.78
N SER A 165 1.70 -14.31 8.92
CA SER A 165 2.40 -13.79 10.09
C SER A 165 1.59 -13.90 11.37
N THR A 166 0.26 -13.72 11.31
CA THR A 166 -0.65 -13.92 12.45
C THR A 166 -0.64 -15.39 12.86
N ILE A 167 -0.79 -16.31 11.90
CA ILE A 167 -0.71 -17.75 12.15
C ILE A 167 0.64 -18.12 12.76
N ARG A 168 1.75 -17.60 12.21
CA ARG A 168 3.09 -17.81 12.75
C ARG A 168 3.22 -17.30 14.19
N ARG A 169 2.77 -16.09 14.49
CA ARG A 169 2.84 -15.52 15.86
C ARG A 169 2.00 -16.31 16.87
N ILE A 170 0.87 -16.87 16.44
CA ILE A 170 0.04 -17.76 17.26
C ILE A 170 0.77 -19.09 17.48
N ALA A 171 1.34 -19.69 16.43
CA ALA A 171 2.08 -20.96 16.50
C ALA A 171 3.35 -20.85 17.36
N ASP A 172 4.13 -19.78 17.17
CA ASP A 172 5.38 -19.49 17.90
C ASP A 172 5.11 -18.95 19.32
N ARG A 173 3.85 -18.95 19.78
CA ARG A 173 3.40 -18.41 21.09
C ARG A 173 3.83 -16.96 21.36
N THR A 174 4.07 -16.18 20.32
CA THR A 174 4.32 -14.74 20.47
C THR A 174 3.02 -14.03 20.88
N TYR A 175 1.87 -14.50 20.38
CA TYR A 175 0.52 -14.09 20.78
C TYR A 175 -0.16 -15.19 21.60
N TYR A 176 -1.10 -14.78 22.47
CA TYR A 176 -1.91 -15.66 23.32
C TYR A 176 -1.04 -16.61 24.17
N LYS A 177 -0.07 -16.04 24.91
CA LYS A 177 0.96 -16.79 25.65
C LYS A 177 0.36 -17.66 26.75
N GLU A 178 -0.72 -17.18 27.33
CA GLU A 178 -1.51 -17.77 28.40
C GLU A 178 -2.35 -18.96 27.93
N ILE A 179 -2.63 -19.05 26.64
CA ILE A 179 -3.35 -20.19 26.06
C ILE A 179 -2.34 -21.32 25.83
N PRO A 180 -2.68 -22.60 26.09
CA PRO A 180 -1.77 -23.73 25.92
C PRO A 180 -1.30 -23.99 24.48
#